data_AF-A0A948FTQ9-F1
#
_entry.id   AF-A0A948FTQ9-F1
#
_cell.length_a   1.000
_cell.length_b   1.000
_cell.length_c   1.000
_cell.angle_alpha   90.00
_cell.angle_beta   90.00
_cell.angle_gamma   90.00
#
_symmetry.space_group_name_H-M   'P 1'
#
loop_
_entity.id
_entity.type
_entity.pdbx_description
1 polymer ?
#
loop_
_entity_poly.entity_id
_entity_poly.type
_entity_poly.pdbx_seq_one_letter_code
_entity_poly.pdbx_strand_id
1 'polypeptide(L)'
;MSLFNYPIKNKKNILALGSESAGNFSIYFFGKIFFSKDFGDLLDEKNYKNFQKSILTFLKKNKIKPDIILTDLHPLYKTTILGKELSQKFKAKHIQVQHHIAHIFSALGDKIVCNSKFIIPDLFLGIACDGTGYGLDEKIWGGEIFEFKKEKSEFKIKRIGHLENQIMIGGDLAIKEPARMLIAILAKINLVKNQKSIKSKDEEKKDFIFSFVKKYYIHNQFELLYNQLQQNFNCLETSSAGRILDAVSILLGFCQNERKYKHEPIKLLEKNSTIPYRIKSKIKNQKSKVILETTPLFEYLIKNLHRDKKQLAATAQLYIAQGLYKIIFKSKIINHKPKIFLAGGLANNKIIAAYMESQDIYLNKKIPRGDAGISFGQIVWCLSNK
;
A
#
# COMPACT_ATOMS: atom_id res chain seq x y z
N MET A 1 18.35 19.20 3.63
CA MET A 1 16.95 19.03 3.19
C MET A 1 16.91 19.33 1.71
N SER A 2 16.18 18.55 0.94
CA SER A 2 15.97 18.84 -0.48
C SER A 2 14.97 19.98 -0.60
N LEU A 3 15.19 20.87 -1.57
CA LEU A 3 14.35 22.05 -1.79
C LEU A 3 13.66 21.94 -3.14
N PHE A 4 12.34 22.12 -3.14
CA PHE A 4 11.53 22.12 -4.35
C PHE A 4 10.72 23.40 -4.47
N ASN A 5 10.80 24.07 -5.62
CA ASN A 5 9.89 25.16 -5.93
C ASN A 5 8.52 24.57 -6.28
N TYR A 6 7.45 25.11 -5.71
CA TYR A 6 6.09 24.64 -5.98
C TYR A 6 5.24 25.78 -6.58
N PRO A 7 4.57 25.57 -7.71
CA PRO A 7 3.93 26.66 -8.46
C PRO A 7 2.69 27.23 -7.76
N ILE A 8 2.00 26.43 -6.93
CA ILE A 8 0.81 26.89 -6.22
C ILE A 8 1.23 27.71 -5.00
N LYS A 9 0.97 29.02 -5.06
CA LYS A 9 1.23 29.93 -3.94
C LYS A 9 0.16 29.78 -2.85
N ASN A 10 0.63 29.67 -1.61
CA ASN A 10 -0.16 29.74 -0.38
C ASN A 10 0.64 30.60 0.61
N LYS A 11 -0.07 31.46 1.36
CA LYS A 11 0.52 32.33 2.39
C LYS A 11 0.74 31.58 3.71
N LYS A 12 0.05 30.46 3.93
CA LYS A 12 0.15 29.66 5.15
C LYS A 12 1.40 28.79 5.13
N ASN A 13 2.05 28.70 6.28
CA ASN A 13 3.15 27.79 6.56
C ASN A 13 2.60 26.42 6.94
N ILE A 14 3.05 25.36 6.26
CA ILE A 14 2.49 24.02 6.44
C ILE A 14 3.61 23.08 6.87
N LEU A 15 3.41 22.36 7.97
CA LEU A 15 4.28 21.27 8.42
C LEU A 15 3.57 19.95 8.17
N ALA A 16 4.22 19.00 7.51
CA ALA A 16 3.71 17.65 7.30
C ALA A 16 4.66 16.64 7.94
N LEU A 17 4.12 15.77 8.80
CA LEU A 17 4.92 14.85 9.61
C LEU A 17 5.09 13.46 8.99
N GLY A 18 4.38 13.16 7.91
CA GLY A 18 4.55 11.88 7.22
C GLY A 18 3.92 10.69 7.95
N SER A 19 4.42 9.50 7.61
CA SER A 19 4.07 8.23 8.26
C SER A 19 5.02 7.92 9.42
N GLU A 20 4.70 6.95 10.29
CA GLU A 20 5.63 6.52 11.33
C GLU A 20 6.75 5.61 10.82
N SER A 21 6.47 4.79 9.80
CA SER A 21 7.39 3.74 9.37
C SER A 21 8.49 4.24 8.42
N ALA A 22 8.44 5.52 8.05
CA ALA A 22 9.51 6.26 7.39
C ALA A 22 9.52 7.71 7.90
N GLY A 23 10.58 8.07 8.59
CA GLY A 23 10.72 9.32 9.32
C GLY A 23 11.05 10.51 8.43
N ASN A 24 10.21 10.84 7.45
CA ASN A 24 10.37 12.05 6.63
C ASN A 24 9.32 13.09 6.97
N PHE A 25 9.74 14.33 7.23
CA PHE A 25 8.85 15.47 7.35
C PHE A 25 9.07 16.46 6.21
N SER A 26 8.04 17.25 5.92
CA SER A 26 8.10 18.30 4.91
C SER A 26 7.58 19.62 5.48
N ILE A 27 8.14 20.73 5.01
CA ILE A 27 7.67 22.08 5.38
C ILE A 27 7.46 22.88 4.11
N TYR A 28 6.28 23.46 3.95
CA TYR A 28 6.00 24.45 2.91
C TYR A 28 6.10 25.86 3.50
N PHE A 29 6.97 26.66 2.89
CA PHE A 29 7.26 28.03 3.29
C PHE A 29 7.70 28.85 2.08
N PHE A 30 7.13 30.06 1.89
CA PHE A 30 7.45 30.97 0.79
C PHE A 30 7.44 30.33 -0.62
N GLY A 31 6.41 29.54 -0.95
CA GLY A 31 6.31 28.92 -2.28
C GLY A 31 7.27 27.75 -2.51
N LYS A 32 7.94 27.28 -1.46
CA LYS A 32 8.93 26.20 -1.53
C LYS A 32 8.56 25.08 -0.56
N ILE A 33 8.84 23.84 -0.97
CA ILE A 33 8.71 22.66 -0.14
C ILE A 33 10.12 22.20 0.26
N PHE A 34 10.39 22.19 1.56
CA PHE A 34 11.58 21.63 2.17
C PHE A 34 11.28 20.20 2.59
N PHE A 35 11.94 19.24 1.96
CA PHE A 35 11.80 17.82 2.23
C PHE A 35 12.98 17.33 3.07
N SER A 36 12.70 16.70 4.21
CA SER A 36 13.74 16.23 5.12
C SER A 36 14.56 15.09 4.54
N LYS A 37 15.73 14.83 5.14
CA LYS A 37 16.37 13.52 5.01
C LYS A 37 15.46 12.45 5.64
N ASP A 38 15.71 11.19 5.30
CA ASP A 38 15.07 10.06 5.97
C ASP A 38 15.71 9.84 7.35
N PHE A 39 14.87 9.71 8.38
CA PHE A 39 15.29 9.40 9.75
C PHE A 39 15.11 7.92 10.10
N GLY A 40 14.63 7.09 9.16
CA GLY A 40 14.37 5.67 9.37
C GLY A 40 13.01 5.41 10.04
N ASP A 41 12.86 4.21 10.59
CA ASP A 41 11.64 3.81 11.31
C ASP A 41 11.54 4.58 12.63
N LEU A 42 10.42 5.29 12.85
CA LEU A 42 10.21 6.11 14.04
C LEU A 42 9.72 5.30 15.26
N LEU A 43 9.50 4.00 15.10
CA LEU A 43 9.34 3.12 16.26
C LEU A 43 10.64 3.04 17.07
N ASP A 44 11.80 3.15 16.43
CA ASP A 44 13.09 3.31 17.08
C ASP A 44 13.17 4.68 17.79
N GLU A 45 13.40 4.65 19.10
CA GLU A 45 13.44 5.84 19.95
C GLU A 45 14.54 6.84 19.56
N LYS A 46 15.69 6.36 19.08
CA LYS A 46 16.79 7.23 18.65
C LYS A 46 16.39 7.97 17.38
N ASN A 47 15.78 7.27 16.42
CA ASN A 47 15.26 7.87 15.20
C ASN A 47 14.17 8.91 15.50
N TYR A 48 13.24 8.57 16.39
CA TYR A 48 12.14 9.46 16.79
C TYR A 48 12.64 10.75 17.46
N LYS A 49 13.56 10.66 18.42
CA LYS A 49 14.15 11.85 19.07
C LYS A 49 14.90 12.73 18.08
N ASN A 50 15.66 12.13 17.16
CA ASN A 50 16.38 12.88 16.12
C ASN A 50 15.41 13.58 15.15
N PHE A 51 14.32 12.91 14.79
CA PHE A 51 13.25 13.47 13.95
C PHE A 51 12.60 14.69 14.61
N GLN A 52 12.15 14.56 15.87
CA GLN A 52 11.57 15.67 16.65
C GLN A 52 12.53 16.85 16.77
N LYS A 53 13.79 16.58 17.15
CA LYS A 53 14.83 17.61 17.28
C LYS A 53 15.06 18.34 15.97
N SER A 54 15.08 17.62 14.85
CA SER A 54 15.28 18.23 13.53
C SER A 54 14.13 19.15 13.13
N ILE A 55 12.88 18.78 13.40
CA ILE A 55 11.71 19.62 13.13
C ILE A 55 11.82 20.92 13.93
N LEU A 56 11.97 20.82 15.25
CA LEU A 56 12.01 21.98 16.13
C LEU A 56 13.20 22.90 15.81
N THR A 57 14.36 22.32 15.51
CA THR A 57 15.56 23.08 15.11
C THR A 57 15.31 23.84 13.81
N PHE A 58 14.70 23.19 12.81
CA PHE A 58 14.41 23.84 11.53
C PHE A 58 13.41 24.98 11.67
N LEU A 59 12.32 24.77 12.42
CA LEU A 59 11.31 25.80 12.67
C LEU A 59 11.93 27.01 13.41
N LYS A 60 12.71 26.76 14.47
CA LYS A 60 13.37 27.82 15.25
C LYS A 60 14.38 28.60 14.41
N LYS A 61 15.28 27.92 13.70
CA LYS A 61 16.34 28.55 12.89
C LYS A 61 15.78 29.48 11.82
N ASN A 62 14.68 29.08 11.19
CA ASN A 62 14.05 29.85 10.12
C ASN A 62 12.91 30.77 10.60
N LYS A 63 12.68 30.85 11.92
CA LYS A 63 11.58 31.63 12.54
C LYS A 63 10.21 31.30 11.92
N ILE A 64 9.99 30.02 11.58
CA ILE A 64 8.74 29.56 10.97
C ILE A 64 7.78 29.14 12.07
N LYS A 65 6.59 29.75 12.05
CA LYS A 65 5.43 29.29 12.82
C LYS A 65 4.47 28.56 11.87
N PRO A 66 4.25 27.24 12.01
CA PRO A 66 3.27 26.52 11.19
C PRO A 66 1.85 27.03 11.45
N ASP A 67 1.09 27.27 10.40
CA ASP A 67 -0.36 27.57 10.47
C ASP A 67 -1.20 26.30 10.34
N ILE A 68 -0.66 25.30 9.63
CA ILE A 68 -1.28 23.99 9.41
C ILE A 68 -0.26 22.90 9.73
N ILE A 69 -0.71 21.87 10.44
CA ILE A 69 0.06 20.65 10.70
C ILE A 69 -0.70 19.47 10.11
N LEU A 70 -0.01 18.69 9.27
CA LEU A 70 -0.53 17.53 8.57
C LEU A 70 0.08 16.26 9.14
N THR A 71 -0.76 15.26 9.38
CA THR A 71 -0.35 13.92 9.82
C THR A 71 -1.09 12.84 9.04
N ASP A 72 -0.66 11.60 9.20
CA ASP A 72 -1.43 10.45 8.74
C ASP A 72 -2.79 10.39 9.46
N LEU A 73 -3.72 9.63 8.88
CA LEU A 73 -5.03 9.36 9.45
C LEU A 73 -4.95 8.37 10.61
N HIS A 74 -3.91 7.52 10.66
CA HIS A 74 -3.74 6.55 11.73
C HIS A 74 -3.61 7.25 13.11
N PRO A 75 -4.52 7.00 14.06
CA PRO A 75 -4.61 7.79 15.29
C PRO A 75 -3.48 7.52 16.29
N LEU A 76 -2.89 6.32 16.25
CA LEU A 76 -1.87 5.87 17.19
C LEU A 76 -0.43 6.06 16.70
N TYR A 77 -0.23 6.61 15.49
CA TYR A 77 1.13 6.85 15.01
C TYR A 77 1.85 7.88 15.88
N LYS A 78 3.13 7.63 16.17
CA LYS A 78 3.98 8.60 16.89
C LYS A 78 3.99 9.97 16.21
N THR A 79 3.95 10.01 14.88
CA THR A 79 3.83 11.26 14.10
C THR A 79 2.48 11.96 14.28
N THR A 80 1.39 11.20 14.39
CA THR A 80 0.04 11.75 14.65
C THR A 80 -0.06 12.34 16.05
N ILE A 81 0.46 11.65 17.06
CA ILE A 81 0.51 12.12 18.45
C ILE A 81 1.35 13.40 18.53
N LEU A 82 2.55 13.40 17.96
CA LEU A 82 3.41 14.59 17.87
C LEU A 82 2.71 15.75 17.15
N GLY A 83 1.99 15.49 16.06
CA GLY A 83 1.26 16.52 15.32
C GLY A 83 0.19 17.21 16.17
N LYS A 84 -0.53 16.45 17.00
CA LYS A 84 -1.50 17.00 17.97
C LYS A 84 -0.81 17.92 18.98
N GLU A 85 0.29 17.47 19.58
CA GLU A 85 1.07 18.27 20.54
C GLU A 85 1.59 19.58 19.90
N LEU A 86 2.20 19.48 18.71
CA LEU A 86 2.70 20.65 18.00
C LEU A 86 1.57 21.60 17.58
N SER A 87 0.38 21.07 17.24
CA SER A 87 -0.75 21.90 16.85
C SER A 87 -1.23 22.78 18.00
N GLN A 88 -1.28 22.23 19.22
CA GLN A 88 -1.60 22.98 20.43
C GLN A 88 -0.52 24.02 20.73
N LYS A 89 0.75 23.62 20.68
CA LYS A 89 1.91 24.49 20.95
C LYS A 89 1.96 25.70 20.01
N PHE A 90 1.73 25.51 18.72
CA PHE A 90 1.79 26.57 17.72
C PHE A 90 0.46 27.27 17.46
N LYS A 91 -0.64 26.81 18.08
CA LYS A 91 -2.03 27.22 17.76
C LYS A 91 -2.33 27.04 16.26
N ALA A 92 -1.88 25.93 15.70
CA ALA A 92 -2.01 25.58 14.30
C ALA A 92 -3.21 24.66 14.05
N LYS A 93 -3.79 24.71 12.85
CA LYS A 93 -4.86 23.77 12.45
C LYS A 93 -4.26 22.39 12.21
N HIS A 94 -4.70 21.38 12.94
CA HIS A 94 -4.33 19.97 12.70
C HIS A 94 -5.28 19.35 11.67
N ILE A 95 -4.74 18.78 10.60
CA ILE A 95 -5.51 18.08 9.56
C ILE A 95 -4.86 16.72 9.32
N GLN A 96 -5.68 15.66 9.32
CA GLN A 96 -5.23 14.32 8.99
C GLN A 96 -5.47 14.03 7.51
N VAL A 97 -4.49 13.38 6.87
CA VAL A 97 -4.55 13.00 5.46
C VAL A 97 -4.45 11.48 5.36
N GLN A 98 -5.35 10.87 4.61
CA GLN A 98 -5.35 9.42 4.42
C GLN A 98 -4.07 8.98 3.68
N HIS A 99 -3.47 7.88 4.15
CA HIS A 99 -2.18 7.36 3.72
C HIS A 99 -2.02 7.15 2.20
N HIS A 100 -2.97 6.45 1.57
CA HIS A 100 -2.94 6.16 0.13
C HIS A 100 -3.19 7.41 -0.72
N ILE A 101 -4.04 8.32 -0.25
CA ILE A 101 -4.23 9.63 -0.88
C ILE A 101 -2.90 10.40 -0.83
N ALA A 102 -2.22 10.44 0.30
CA ALA A 102 -0.92 11.11 0.41
C ALA A 102 0.13 10.49 -0.52
N HIS A 103 0.19 9.16 -0.67
CA HIS A 103 1.04 8.49 -1.67
C HIS A 103 0.78 9.02 -3.09
N ILE A 104 -0.48 9.07 -3.51
CA ILE A 104 -0.86 9.50 -4.85
C ILE A 104 -0.54 10.99 -5.07
N PHE A 105 -0.81 11.84 -4.08
CA PHE A 105 -0.43 13.24 -4.16
C PHE A 105 1.09 13.44 -4.12
N SER A 106 1.85 12.51 -3.53
CA SER A 106 3.31 12.51 -3.63
C SER A 106 3.75 12.34 -5.09
N ALA A 107 3.15 11.38 -5.82
CA ALA A 107 3.41 11.17 -7.24
C ALA A 107 2.99 12.36 -8.13
N LEU A 108 1.82 12.95 -7.85
CA LEU A 108 1.36 14.17 -8.53
C LEU A 108 2.34 15.33 -8.30
N GLY A 109 2.76 15.54 -7.05
CA GLY A 109 3.70 16.59 -6.70
C GLY A 109 5.08 16.36 -7.30
N ASP A 110 5.56 15.12 -7.35
CA ASP A 110 6.80 14.74 -8.01
C ASP A 110 6.77 15.13 -9.51
N LYS A 111 5.65 14.88 -10.19
CA LYS A 111 5.44 15.31 -11.58
C LYS A 111 5.56 16.83 -11.74
N ILE A 112 4.94 17.59 -10.84
CA ILE A 112 4.96 19.06 -10.84
C ILE A 112 6.39 19.59 -10.66
N VAL A 113 7.16 19.04 -9.71
CA VAL A 113 8.54 19.50 -9.45
C VAL A 113 9.56 18.99 -10.49
N CYS A 114 9.19 17.99 -11.27
CA CYS A 114 9.96 17.53 -12.43
C CYS A 114 9.63 18.31 -13.71
N ASN A 115 8.41 18.84 -13.84
CA ASN A 115 7.98 19.62 -14.99
C ASN A 115 7.15 20.83 -14.52
N SER A 116 7.79 22.00 -14.49
CA SER A 116 7.16 23.25 -14.06
C SER A 116 5.98 23.70 -14.93
N LYS A 117 5.87 23.18 -16.16
CA LYS A 117 4.73 23.43 -17.07
C LYS A 117 3.58 22.45 -16.87
N PHE A 118 3.72 21.44 -16.01
CA PHE A 118 2.67 20.47 -15.76
C PHE A 118 1.52 21.13 -14.99
N ILE A 119 0.34 21.09 -15.58
CA ILE A 119 -0.91 21.56 -14.97
C ILE A 119 -1.62 20.35 -14.37
N ILE A 120 -2.06 20.48 -13.12
CA ILE A 120 -2.85 19.44 -12.46
C ILE A 120 -4.17 19.29 -13.23
N PRO A 121 -4.48 18.10 -13.77
CA PRO A 121 -5.72 17.88 -14.50
C PRO A 121 -6.91 17.87 -13.53
N ASP A 122 -8.09 18.27 -14.03
CA ASP A 122 -9.34 18.21 -13.26
C ASP A 122 -9.81 16.77 -13.01
N LEU A 123 -9.31 15.81 -13.79
CA LEU A 123 -9.56 14.38 -13.60
C LEU A 123 -8.26 13.59 -13.74
N PHE A 124 -7.91 12.83 -12.70
CA PHE A 124 -6.82 11.86 -12.75
C PHE A 124 -7.14 10.63 -11.92
N LEU A 125 -6.36 9.57 -12.15
CA LEU A 125 -6.46 8.31 -11.42
C LEU A 125 -5.18 8.06 -10.63
N GLY A 126 -5.33 7.46 -9.46
CA GLY A 126 -4.21 7.02 -8.63
C GLY A 126 -4.33 5.55 -8.26
N ILE A 127 -3.27 4.80 -8.48
CA ILE A 127 -3.08 3.44 -7.99
C ILE A 127 -2.20 3.52 -6.75
N ALA A 128 -2.71 3.07 -5.61
CA ALA A 128 -1.95 2.98 -4.37
C ALA A 128 -1.70 1.50 -4.03
N CYS A 129 -0.44 1.08 -4.16
CA CYS A 129 -0.02 -0.29 -3.87
C CYS A 129 1.02 -0.32 -2.76
N ASP A 130 0.62 -0.86 -1.61
CA ASP A 130 1.44 -0.87 -0.41
C ASP A 130 1.24 -2.14 0.42
N GLY A 131 2.00 -2.25 1.51
CA GLY A 131 1.85 -3.29 2.52
C GLY A 131 0.69 -3.04 3.45
N THR A 132 0.52 -1.85 3.99
CA THR A 132 -0.51 -1.55 4.98
C THR A 132 -0.85 -0.07 4.90
N GLY A 133 -2.13 0.26 4.73
CA GLY A 133 -2.61 1.60 4.96
C GLY A 133 -4.00 1.57 5.59
N TYR A 134 -4.23 2.49 6.52
CA TYR A 134 -5.49 2.58 7.25
C TYR A 134 -6.61 3.01 6.30
N GLY A 135 -7.60 2.13 6.11
CA GLY A 135 -8.77 2.37 5.28
C GLY A 135 -9.82 3.19 6.00
N LEU A 136 -10.68 3.85 5.22
CA LEU A 136 -11.83 4.62 5.76
C LEU A 136 -12.98 3.71 6.23
N ASP A 137 -12.91 2.41 5.94
CA ASP A 137 -13.89 1.37 6.28
C ASP A 137 -13.36 0.41 7.34
N GLU A 138 -12.37 0.84 8.14
CA GLU A 138 -11.68 0.06 9.18
C GLU A 138 -10.90 -1.17 8.66
N LYS A 139 -10.81 -1.33 7.33
CA LYS A 139 -10.04 -2.40 6.69
C LYS A 139 -8.61 -1.94 6.39
N ILE A 140 -7.73 -2.92 6.19
CA ILE A 140 -6.34 -2.65 5.80
C ILE A 140 -6.25 -2.59 4.28
N TRP A 141 -6.04 -1.40 3.74
CA TRP A 141 -5.88 -1.18 2.32
C TRP A 141 -4.42 -1.38 1.87
N GLY A 142 -4.21 -1.55 0.57
CA GLY A 142 -2.86 -1.61 -0.01
C GLY A 142 -2.82 -2.09 -1.47
N GLY A 143 -3.96 -2.06 -2.16
CA GLY A 143 -4.07 -2.41 -3.57
C GLY A 143 -5.27 -1.69 -4.15
N GLU A 144 -5.27 -0.37 -4.03
CA GLU A 144 -6.43 0.49 -4.23
C GLU A 144 -6.31 1.32 -5.51
N ILE A 145 -7.46 1.64 -6.09
CA ILE A 145 -7.56 2.55 -7.22
C ILE A 145 -8.58 3.63 -6.90
N PHE A 146 -8.14 4.87 -7.02
CA PHE A 146 -8.91 6.07 -6.74
C PHE A 146 -9.06 6.93 -7.99
N GLU A 147 -10.26 7.47 -8.14
CA GLU A 147 -10.58 8.56 -9.05
C GLU A 147 -10.55 9.87 -8.27
N PHE A 148 -9.87 10.86 -8.82
CA PHE A 148 -9.83 12.23 -8.30
C PHE A 148 -10.46 13.13 -9.34
N LYS A 149 -11.63 13.68 -9.00
CA LYS A 149 -12.34 14.64 -9.84
C LYS A 149 -12.42 15.97 -9.12
N LYS A 150 -11.92 17.02 -9.73
CA LYS A 150 -12.01 18.38 -9.20
C LYS A 150 -13.46 18.85 -9.27
N GLU A 151 -14.03 19.19 -8.13
CA GLU A 151 -15.34 19.81 -8.00
C GLU A 151 -15.12 21.14 -7.26
N LYS A 152 -15.32 22.26 -7.96
CA LYS A 152 -14.95 23.61 -7.48
C LYS A 152 -13.45 23.69 -7.18
N SER A 153 -13.07 23.82 -5.91
CA SER A 153 -11.71 24.06 -5.46
C SER A 153 -11.10 22.86 -4.70
N GLU A 154 -11.81 21.74 -4.63
CA GLU A 154 -11.38 20.51 -3.97
C GLU A 154 -11.52 19.29 -4.87
N PHE A 155 -10.74 18.24 -4.61
CA PHE A 155 -10.88 16.96 -5.27
C PHE A 155 -11.88 16.08 -4.53
N LYS A 156 -12.93 15.69 -5.22
CA LYS A 156 -13.76 14.57 -4.82
C LYS A 156 -13.02 13.27 -5.13
N ILE A 157 -12.85 12.47 -4.08
CA ILE A 157 -12.08 11.23 -4.14
C ILE A 157 -13.06 10.05 -4.10
N LYS A 158 -12.97 9.17 -5.08
CA LYS A 158 -13.80 7.97 -5.18
C LYS A 158 -12.92 6.74 -5.31
N ARG A 159 -13.07 5.78 -4.39
CA ARG A 159 -12.45 4.45 -4.50
C ARG A 159 -13.21 3.65 -5.57
N ILE A 160 -12.61 3.47 -6.75
CA ILE A 160 -13.25 2.84 -7.93
C ILE A 160 -12.92 1.36 -8.08
N GLY A 161 -11.90 0.86 -7.39
CA GLY A 161 -11.59 -0.56 -7.39
C GLY A 161 -10.44 -0.92 -6.46
N HIS A 162 -10.28 -2.21 -6.22
CA HIS A 162 -9.27 -2.73 -5.30
C HIS A 162 -8.97 -4.21 -5.52
N LEU A 163 -7.95 -4.73 -4.85
CA LEU A 163 -7.73 -6.17 -4.76
C LEU A 163 -8.83 -6.83 -3.90
N GLU A 164 -9.14 -8.09 -4.20
CA GLU A 164 -9.99 -8.92 -3.35
C GLU A 164 -9.53 -8.88 -1.90
N ASN A 165 -10.46 -8.60 -0.99
CA ASN A 165 -10.17 -8.60 0.45
C ASN A 165 -9.86 -10.03 0.90
N GLN A 166 -8.68 -10.25 1.47
CA GLN A 166 -8.27 -11.48 2.14
C GLN A 166 -8.27 -11.30 3.65
N ILE A 167 -8.20 -12.41 4.40
CA ILE A 167 -8.22 -12.38 5.86
C ILE A 167 -6.79 -12.43 6.43
N MET A 168 -6.50 -11.53 7.36
CA MET A 168 -5.32 -11.51 8.22
C MET A 168 -5.66 -12.16 9.56
N ILE A 169 -5.31 -13.44 9.70
CA ILE A 169 -5.51 -14.18 10.96
C ILE A 169 -4.58 -13.62 12.03
N GLY A 170 -5.13 -12.96 13.05
CA GLY A 170 -4.36 -12.35 14.14
C GLY A 170 -3.77 -10.98 13.82
N GLY A 171 -4.26 -10.27 12.80
CA GLY A 171 -3.84 -8.90 12.48
C GLY A 171 -2.33 -8.80 12.19
N ASP A 172 -1.59 -8.05 13.01
CA ASP A 172 -0.14 -7.87 12.85
C ASP A 172 0.66 -9.17 12.94
N LEU A 173 0.13 -10.21 13.60
CA LEU A 173 0.75 -11.54 13.56
C LEU A 173 0.83 -12.10 12.14
N ALA A 174 -0.15 -11.81 11.27
CA ALA A 174 -0.10 -12.22 9.86
C ALA A 174 0.94 -11.44 9.04
N ILE A 175 1.44 -10.31 9.55
CA ILE A 175 2.57 -9.58 8.95
C ILE A 175 3.89 -10.24 9.36
N LYS A 176 4.00 -10.67 10.62
CA LYS A 176 5.18 -11.36 11.18
C LYS A 176 5.30 -12.80 10.68
N GLU A 177 4.18 -13.50 10.55
CA GLU A 177 4.06 -14.90 10.12
C GLU A 177 3.19 -14.99 8.86
N PRO A 178 3.74 -14.83 7.64
CA PRO A 178 2.91 -14.70 6.45
C PRO A 178 2.20 -15.99 6.03
N ALA A 179 2.52 -17.15 6.62
CA ALA A 179 1.75 -18.38 6.39
C ALA A 179 0.31 -18.27 6.90
N ARG A 180 0.03 -17.38 7.87
CA ARG A 180 -1.35 -17.06 8.32
C ARG A 180 -2.20 -16.50 7.18
N MET A 181 -1.63 -15.64 6.34
CA MET A 181 -2.29 -15.16 5.12
C MET A 181 -2.54 -16.30 4.15
N LEU A 182 -1.56 -17.19 3.97
CA LEU A 182 -1.70 -18.33 3.08
C LEU A 182 -2.86 -19.24 3.51
N ILE A 183 -2.97 -19.59 4.80
CA ILE A 183 -4.09 -20.38 5.35
C ILE A 183 -5.44 -19.75 4.97
N ALA A 184 -5.60 -18.46 5.24
CA ALA A 184 -6.83 -17.73 4.94
C ALA A 184 -7.18 -17.71 3.45
N ILE A 185 -6.20 -17.51 2.57
CA ILE A 185 -6.41 -17.48 1.13
C ILE A 185 -6.79 -18.87 0.61
N LEU A 186 -6.07 -19.92 1.04
CA LEU A 186 -6.36 -21.30 0.65
C LEU A 186 -7.74 -21.75 1.14
N ALA A 187 -8.18 -21.26 2.30
CA ALA A 187 -9.53 -21.51 2.81
C ALA A 187 -10.65 -20.91 1.94
N LYS A 188 -10.36 -20.03 0.99
CA LYS A 188 -11.37 -19.56 0.01
C LYS A 188 -11.45 -20.40 -1.25
N ILE A 189 -10.46 -21.25 -1.50
CA ILE A 189 -10.44 -22.08 -2.70
C ILE A 189 -11.56 -23.12 -2.59
N ASN A 190 -12.41 -23.17 -3.62
CA ASN A 190 -13.47 -24.16 -3.70
C ASN A 190 -12.90 -25.49 -4.18
N LEU A 191 -12.73 -26.42 -3.25
CA LEU A 191 -12.38 -27.81 -3.56
C LEU A 191 -13.64 -28.56 -4.01
N VAL A 192 -13.51 -29.31 -5.10
CA VAL A 192 -14.50 -30.32 -5.50
C VAL A 192 -14.32 -31.50 -4.56
N LYS A 193 -15.39 -31.90 -3.84
CA LYS A 193 -15.34 -33.04 -2.92
C LYS A 193 -14.90 -34.28 -3.69
N ASN A 194 -13.91 -35.01 -3.17
CA ASN A 194 -13.56 -36.29 -3.75
C ASN A 194 -14.67 -37.29 -3.41
N GLN A 195 -15.44 -37.72 -4.41
CA GLN A 195 -16.56 -38.67 -4.19
C GLN A 195 -16.09 -40.02 -3.61
N LYS A 196 -14.80 -40.36 -3.74
CA LYS A 196 -14.21 -41.58 -3.18
C LYS A 196 -13.72 -41.44 -1.74
N SER A 197 -13.76 -40.23 -1.17
CA SER A 197 -13.29 -39.96 0.18
C SER A 197 -14.43 -40.06 1.19
N ILE A 198 -14.14 -40.73 2.30
CA ILE A 198 -15.07 -40.89 3.45
C ILE A 198 -15.07 -39.61 4.31
N LYS A 199 -14.04 -38.77 4.18
CA LYS A 199 -13.90 -37.53 4.96
C LYS A 199 -14.98 -36.50 4.62
N SER A 200 -15.29 -35.66 5.60
CA SER A 200 -16.14 -34.51 5.32
C SER A 200 -15.43 -33.54 4.37
N LYS A 201 -16.21 -32.71 3.65
CA LYS A 201 -15.63 -31.69 2.75
C LYS A 201 -14.71 -30.73 3.50
N ASP A 202 -15.02 -30.47 4.77
CA ASP A 202 -14.23 -29.55 5.61
C ASP A 202 -12.94 -30.20 6.09
N GLU A 203 -12.94 -31.51 6.39
CA GLU A 203 -11.73 -32.27 6.69
C GLU A 203 -10.79 -32.37 5.48
N GLU A 204 -11.31 -32.64 4.28
CA GLU A 204 -10.50 -32.63 3.04
C GLU A 204 -9.85 -31.26 2.82
N LYS A 205 -10.58 -30.19 3.15
CA LYS A 205 -10.08 -28.82 3.03
C LYS A 205 -9.01 -28.51 4.07
N LYS A 206 -9.18 -28.95 5.32
CA LYS A 206 -8.17 -28.85 6.36
C LYS A 206 -6.88 -29.57 5.94
N ASP A 207 -6.98 -30.83 5.50
CA ASP A 207 -5.84 -31.62 5.02
C ASP A 207 -5.12 -30.93 3.85
N PHE A 208 -5.90 -30.43 2.88
CA PHE A 208 -5.38 -29.70 1.74
C PHE A 208 -4.57 -28.48 2.17
N ILE A 209 -5.13 -27.63 3.03
CA ILE A 209 -4.43 -26.41 3.50
C ILE A 209 -3.20 -26.81 4.33
N PHE A 210 -3.34 -27.75 5.26
CA PHE A 210 -2.26 -28.22 6.10
C PHE A 210 -1.07 -28.74 5.27
N SER A 211 -1.32 -29.41 4.14
CA SER A 211 -0.26 -29.89 3.25
C SER A 211 0.72 -28.80 2.78
N PHE A 212 0.26 -27.54 2.66
CA PHE A 212 1.09 -26.40 2.27
C PHE A 212 1.80 -25.71 3.43
N VAL A 213 1.30 -25.88 4.67
CA VAL A 213 1.81 -25.18 5.85
C VAL A 213 2.41 -26.10 6.92
N LYS A 214 2.39 -27.42 6.72
CA LYS A 214 2.93 -28.43 7.66
C LYS A 214 4.41 -28.25 8.00
N LYS A 215 5.17 -27.57 7.14
CA LYS A 215 6.59 -27.25 7.40
C LYS A 215 6.77 -26.07 8.38
N TYR A 216 5.71 -25.33 8.67
CA TYR A 216 5.71 -24.13 9.52
C TYR A 216 4.92 -24.32 10.81
N TYR A 217 3.88 -25.16 10.79
CA TYR A 217 3.02 -25.41 11.93
C TYR A 217 2.85 -26.92 12.14
N ILE A 218 2.91 -27.33 13.41
CA ILE A 218 2.41 -28.66 13.80
C ILE A 218 0.88 -28.69 13.70
N HIS A 219 0.29 -29.88 13.63
CA HIS A 219 -1.14 -30.06 13.39
C HIS A 219 -2.02 -29.27 14.38
N ASN A 220 -1.72 -29.30 15.68
CA ASN A 220 -2.49 -28.60 16.70
C ASN A 220 -2.45 -27.06 16.55
N GLN A 221 -1.29 -26.51 16.14
CA GLN A 221 -1.17 -25.08 15.87
C GLN A 221 -1.98 -24.68 14.63
N PHE A 222 -1.94 -25.52 13.58
CA PHE A 222 -2.74 -25.30 12.38
C PHE A 222 -4.25 -25.33 12.69
N GLU A 223 -4.72 -26.32 13.46
CA GLU A 223 -6.13 -26.44 13.88
C GLU A 223 -6.60 -25.19 14.64
N LEU A 224 -5.77 -24.65 15.54
CA LEU A 224 -6.08 -23.41 16.24
C LEU A 224 -6.30 -22.24 15.26
N LEU A 225 -5.39 -22.07 14.29
CA LEU A 225 -5.48 -21.01 13.28
C LEU A 225 -6.68 -21.19 12.34
N TYR A 226 -6.98 -22.43 11.96
CA TYR A 226 -8.13 -22.74 11.12
C TYR A 226 -9.44 -22.45 11.85
N ASN A 227 -9.56 -22.87 13.12
CA ASN A 227 -10.74 -22.59 13.94
C ASN A 227 -10.90 -21.09 14.20
N GLN A 228 -9.80 -20.38 14.45
CA GLN A 228 -9.80 -18.91 14.57
C GLN A 228 -10.37 -18.26 13.30
N LEU A 229 -9.97 -18.74 12.11
CA LEU A 229 -10.49 -18.27 10.83
C LEU A 229 -11.98 -18.57 10.66
N GLN A 230 -12.43 -19.79 10.99
CA GLN A 230 -13.85 -20.19 10.87
C GLN A 230 -14.76 -19.35 11.78
N GLN A 231 -14.29 -19.02 12.98
CA GLN A 231 -15.02 -18.19 13.94
C GLN A 231 -14.87 -16.68 13.66
N ASN A 232 -14.06 -16.30 12.67
CA ASN A 232 -13.69 -14.92 12.38
C ASN A 232 -13.16 -14.15 13.61
N PHE A 233 -12.49 -14.84 14.53
CA PHE A 233 -11.97 -14.27 15.78
C PHE A 233 -10.62 -13.61 15.53
N ASN A 234 -10.46 -12.32 15.89
CA ASN A 234 -9.24 -11.54 15.63
C ASN A 234 -8.76 -11.64 14.16
N CYS A 235 -9.71 -11.58 13.23
CA CYS A 235 -9.48 -11.66 11.79
C CYS A 235 -9.80 -10.31 11.16
N LEU A 236 -8.81 -9.70 10.50
CA LEU A 236 -8.98 -8.42 9.80
C LEU A 236 -9.01 -8.63 8.30
N GLU A 237 -9.84 -7.87 7.59
CA GLU A 237 -9.83 -7.87 6.13
C GLU A 237 -8.72 -6.96 5.57
N THR A 238 -8.06 -7.43 4.52
CA THR A 238 -7.06 -6.65 3.80
C THR A 238 -7.14 -6.80 2.28
N SER A 239 -7.03 -5.68 1.56
CA SER A 239 -6.80 -5.62 0.11
C SER A 239 -5.34 -5.33 -0.23
N SER A 240 -4.40 -5.61 0.68
CA SER A 240 -2.99 -5.28 0.54
C SER A 240 -2.27 -6.13 -0.51
N ALA A 241 -1.73 -5.48 -1.54
CA ALA A 241 -0.87 -6.13 -2.53
C ALA A 241 0.38 -6.71 -1.87
N GLY A 242 0.93 -6.04 -0.85
CA GLY A 242 2.07 -6.55 -0.09
C GLY A 242 1.76 -7.84 0.64
N ARG A 243 0.60 -7.95 1.33
CA ARG A 243 0.21 -9.18 2.03
C ARG A 243 -0.07 -10.34 1.08
N ILE A 244 -0.65 -10.06 -0.08
CA ILE A 244 -0.82 -11.07 -1.14
C ILE A 244 0.53 -11.62 -1.60
N LEU A 245 1.49 -10.74 -1.91
CA LEU A 245 2.81 -11.17 -2.36
C LEU A 245 3.64 -11.85 -1.25
N ASP A 246 3.45 -11.47 0.03
CA ASP A 246 4.04 -12.19 1.14
C ASP A 246 3.55 -13.66 1.16
N ALA A 247 2.24 -13.89 0.98
CA ALA A 247 1.67 -15.24 0.92
C ALA A 247 2.16 -16.03 -0.33
N VAL A 248 2.34 -15.36 -1.47
CA VAL A 248 2.96 -16.00 -2.66
C VAL A 248 4.39 -16.43 -2.37
N SER A 249 5.18 -15.59 -1.69
CA SER A 249 6.56 -15.91 -1.31
C SER A 249 6.63 -17.14 -0.40
N ILE A 250 5.72 -17.27 0.56
CA ILE A 250 5.59 -18.45 1.42
C ILE A 250 5.22 -19.69 0.60
N LEU A 251 4.19 -19.59 -0.25
CA LEU A 251 3.69 -20.71 -1.07
C LEU A 251 4.79 -21.28 -1.97
N LEU A 252 5.55 -20.41 -2.63
CA LEU A 252 6.64 -20.82 -3.52
C LEU A 252 7.89 -21.28 -2.75
N GLY A 253 8.02 -20.88 -1.48
CA GLY A 253 9.12 -21.26 -0.60
C GLY A 253 10.33 -20.36 -0.71
N PHE A 254 10.16 -19.09 -1.10
CA PHE A 254 11.24 -18.10 -1.17
C PHE A 254 11.50 -17.40 0.17
N CYS A 255 10.56 -17.46 1.12
CA CYS A 255 10.75 -16.94 2.48
C CYS A 255 10.33 -17.95 3.55
N GLN A 256 10.87 -17.75 4.75
CA GLN A 256 10.45 -18.47 5.95
C GLN A 256 9.17 -17.87 6.54
N ASN A 257 8.52 -18.59 7.45
CA ASN A 257 7.32 -18.12 8.16
C ASN A 257 7.67 -17.20 9.35
N GLU A 258 8.70 -16.37 9.19
CA GLU A 258 9.08 -15.33 10.12
C GLU A 258 9.69 -14.19 9.32
N ARG A 259 9.08 -13.02 9.43
CA ARG A 259 9.53 -11.80 8.77
C ARG A 259 10.58 -11.10 9.64
N LYS A 260 11.83 -11.14 9.20
CA LYS A 260 13.00 -10.57 9.89
C LYS A 260 13.11 -9.06 9.73
N TYR A 261 12.64 -8.51 8.61
CA TYR A 261 12.69 -7.07 8.34
C TYR A 261 11.58 -6.58 7.40
N LYS A 262 11.46 -5.25 7.26
CA LYS A 262 10.42 -4.63 6.42
C LYS A 262 10.59 -5.05 4.95
N HIS A 263 9.50 -5.54 4.34
CA HIS A 263 9.41 -6.00 2.95
C HIS A 263 10.21 -7.26 2.58
N GLU A 264 10.74 -8.02 3.55
CA GLU A 264 11.56 -9.21 3.26
C GLU A 264 10.89 -10.20 2.28
N PRO A 265 9.64 -10.67 2.48
CA PRO A 265 9.08 -11.68 1.59
C PRO A 265 8.95 -11.18 0.15
N ILE A 266 8.50 -9.94 -0.03
CA ILE A 266 8.37 -9.30 -1.36
C ILE A 266 9.75 -9.14 -2.02
N LYS A 267 10.78 -8.71 -1.28
CA LYS A 267 12.15 -8.57 -1.80
C LYS A 267 12.73 -9.92 -2.23
N LEU A 268 12.52 -10.97 -1.44
CA LEU A 268 12.97 -12.32 -1.78
C LEU A 268 12.21 -12.88 -2.99
N LEU A 269 10.89 -12.65 -3.06
CA LEU A 269 10.07 -13.02 -4.20
C LEU A 269 10.57 -12.35 -5.48
N GLU A 270 10.76 -11.03 -5.45
CA GLU A 270 11.26 -10.25 -6.58
C GLU A 270 12.67 -10.68 -6.99
N LYS A 271 13.60 -10.83 -6.05
CA LYS A 271 14.99 -11.25 -6.32
C LYS A 271 15.07 -12.59 -7.04
N ASN A 272 14.14 -13.50 -6.75
CA ASN A 272 14.10 -14.83 -7.38
C ASN A 272 13.24 -14.87 -8.64
N SER A 273 12.59 -13.78 -9.03
CA SER A 273 11.69 -13.76 -10.18
C SER A 273 12.44 -13.68 -11.50
N THR A 274 11.94 -14.40 -12.50
CA THR A 274 12.47 -14.38 -13.87
C THR A 274 11.41 -13.90 -14.86
N ILE A 275 11.08 -14.69 -15.89
CA ILE A 275 10.11 -14.34 -16.93
C ILE A 275 8.74 -14.88 -16.52
N PRO A 276 7.67 -14.07 -16.56
CA PRO A 276 6.35 -14.52 -16.15
C PRO A 276 5.71 -15.43 -17.20
N TYR A 277 4.93 -16.42 -16.73
CA TYR A 277 3.93 -17.08 -17.56
C TYR A 277 2.79 -16.11 -17.89
N ARG A 278 2.15 -16.32 -19.04
CA ARG A 278 1.00 -15.51 -19.46
C ARG A 278 -0.27 -16.08 -18.86
N ILE A 279 -0.87 -15.35 -17.94
CA ILE A 279 -2.22 -15.62 -17.41
C ILE A 279 -3.05 -14.35 -17.43
N LYS A 280 -4.38 -14.49 -17.56
CA LYS A 280 -5.29 -13.35 -17.57
C LYS A 280 -5.77 -13.05 -16.16
N SER A 281 -5.65 -11.79 -15.74
CA SER A 281 -6.23 -11.31 -14.48
C SER A 281 -7.76 -11.42 -14.49
N LYS A 282 -8.31 -12.08 -13.47
CA LYS A 282 -9.76 -12.20 -13.26
C LYS A 282 -10.29 -11.00 -12.49
N ILE A 283 -11.39 -10.43 -12.97
CA ILE A 283 -11.97 -9.22 -12.41
C ILE A 283 -13.46 -9.44 -12.22
N LYS A 284 -13.96 -8.98 -11.08
CA LYS A 284 -15.37 -9.00 -10.71
C LYS A 284 -15.89 -7.57 -10.56
N ASN A 285 -17.04 -7.28 -11.16
CA ASN A 285 -17.75 -6.03 -10.89
C ASN A 285 -18.56 -6.20 -9.60
N GLN A 286 -18.43 -5.28 -8.65
CA GLN A 286 -19.18 -5.27 -7.41
C GLN A 286 -19.73 -3.87 -7.15
N LYS A 287 -21.04 -3.68 -7.38
CA LYS A 287 -21.72 -2.38 -7.31
C LYS A 287 -20.98 -1.36 -8.20
N SER A 288 -20.51 -0.25 -7.60
CA SER A 288 -19.76 0.81 -8.29
C SER A 288 -18.25 0.60 -8.29
N LYS A 289 -17.76 -0.57 -7.85
CA LYS A 289 -16.34 -0.89 -7.73
C LYS A 289 -15.97 -2.09 -8.60
N VAL A 290 -14.71 -2.14 -9.01
CA VAL A 290 -14.15 -3.25 -9.78
C VAL A 290 -13.07 -3.93 -8.93
N ILE A 291 -13.16 -5.25 -8.78
CA ILE A 291 -12.31 -6.04 -7.88
C ILE A 291 -11.40 -6.96 -8.69
N LEU A 292 -10.10 -6.91 -8.44
CA LEU A 292 -9.14 -7.90 -8.93
C LEU A 292 -9.18 -9.12 -8.00
N GLU A 293 -9.66 -10.25 -8.51
CA GLU A 293 -9.70 -11.49 -7.75
C GLU A 293 -8.28 -12.04 -7.58
N THR A 294 -7.88 -12.27 -6.34
CA THR A 294 -6.55 -12.80 -6.00
C THR A 294 -6.61 -14.28 -5.66
N THR A 295 -7.75 -14.80 -5.17
CA THR A 295 -7.93 -16.24 -4.95
C THR A 295 -7.64 -17.09 -6.21
N PRO A 296 -8.09 -16.72 -7.43
CA PRO A 296 -7.75 -17.44 -8.67
C PRO A 296 -6.26 -17.44 -9.03
N LEU A 297 -5.48 -16.47 -8.56
CA LEU A 297 -4.02 -16.49 -8.71
C LEU A 297 -3.44 -17.66 -7.90
N PHE A 298 -3.88 -17.85 -6.66
CA PHE A 298 -3.40 -18.97 -5.82
C PHE A 298 -3.83 -20.32 -6.37
N GLU A 299 -5.06 -20.45 -6.90
CA GLU A 299 -5.49 -21.65 -7.62
C GLU A 299 -4.55 -21.99 -8.78
N TYR A 300 -4.15 -20.98 -9.57
CA TYR A 300 -3.21 -21.16 -10.66
C TYR A 300 -1.83 -21.57 -10.15
N LEU A 301 -1.30 -20.88 -9.13
CA LEU A 301 0.02 -21.17 -8.56
C LEU A 301 0.10 -22.61 -8.05
N ILE A 302 -0.91 -23.05 -7.27
CA ILE A 302 -0.98 -24.40 -6.70
C ILE A 302 -0.99 -25.48 -7.79
N LYS A 303 -1.86 -25.32 -8.80
CA LYS A 303 -1.95 -26.25 -9.94
C LYS A 303 -0.64 -26.37 -10.72
N ASN A 304 0.21 -25.35 -10.67
CA ASN A 304 1.44 -25.26 -11.44
C ASN A 304 2.71 -25.34 -10.58
N LEU A 305 2.64 -25.78 -9.31
CA LEU A 305 3.83 -25.88 -8.43
C LEU A 305 4.92 -26.83 -8.94
N HIS A 306 4.59 -27.73 -9.87
CA HIS A 306 5.53 -28.60 -10.58
C HIS A 306 6.40 -27.86 -11.61
N ARG A 307 6.03 -26.63 -11.99
CA ARG A 307 6.77 -25.77 -12.92
C ARG A 307 7.82 -24.94 -12.20
N ASP A 308 8.62 -24.20 -12.98
CA ASP A 308 9.62 -23.26 -12.46
C ASP A 308 8.98 -22.19 -11.56
N LYS A 309 9.30 -22.27 -10.26
CA LYS A 309 8.84 -21.35 -9.22
C LYS A 309 9.29 -19.91 -9.42
N LYS A 310 10.44 -19.69 -10.07
CA LYS A 310 10.95 -18.34 -10.36
C LYS A 310 10.06 -17.62 -11.38
N GLN A 311 9.59 -18.37 -12.39
CA GLN A 311 8.61 -17.85 -13.35
C GLN A 311 7.23 -17.67 -12.70
N LEU A 312 6.81 -18.55 -11.79
CA LEU A 312 5.57 -18.38 -11.02
C LEU A 312 5.60 -17.12 -10.14
N ALA A 313 6.74 -16.81 -9.51
CA ALA A 313 6.92 -15.59 -8.75
C ALA A 313 6.76 -14.33 -9.63
N ALA A 314 7.40 -14.32 -10.80
CA ALA A 314 7.23 -13.24 -11.78
C ALA A 314 5.77 -13.13 -12.25
N THR A 315 5.12 -14.27 -12.47
CA THR A 315 3.72 -14.36 -12.90
C THR A 315 2.79 -13.70 -11.88
N ALA A 316 2.98 -13.96 -10.58
CA ALA A 316 2.16 -13.37 -9.53
C ALA A 316 2.29 -11.84 -9.47
N GLN A 317 3.51 -11.31 -9.56
CA GLN A 317 3.75 -9.87 -9.58
C GLN A 317 3.13 -9.20 -10.82
N LEU A 318 3.31 -9.82 -12.00
CA LEU A 318 2.72 -9.32 -13.24
C LEU A 318 1.18 -9.41 -13.21
N TYR A 319 0.60 -10.47 -12.63
CA TYR A 319 -0.85 -10.64 -12.48
C TYR A 319 -1.48 -9.47 -11.71
N ILE A 320 -0.84 -9.05 -10.61
CA ILE A 320 -1.28 -7.90 -9.82
C ILE A 320 -1.18 -6.62 -10.64
N ALA A 321 -0.05 -6.38 -11.30
CA ALA A 321 0.16 -5.18 -12.11
C ALA A 321 -0.88 -5.07 -13.25
N GLN A 322 -1.06 -6.15 -14.01
CA GLN A 322 -2.04 -6.23 -15.10
C GLN A 322 -3.47 -6.10 -14.60
N GLY A 323 -3.80 -6.71 -13.46
CA GLY A 323 -5.15 -6.66 -12.91
C GLY A 323 -5.53 -5.27 -12.41
N LEU A 324 -4.62 -4.58 -11.74
CA LEU A 324 -4.81 -3.19 -11.32
C LEU A 324 -4.98 -2.25 -12.51
N TYR A 325 -4.15 -2.42 -13.54
CA TYR A 325 -4.34 -1.69 -14.79
C TYR A 325 -5.71 -1.98 -15.40
N LYS A 326 -6.10 -3.25 -15.50
CA LYS A 326 -7.36 -3.67 -16.11
C LYS A 326 -8.61 -3.19 -15.32
N ILE A 327 -8.50 -2.94 -14.01
CA ILE A 327 -9.55 -2.25 -13.25
C ILE A 327 -9.81 -0.85 -13.82
N ILE A 328 -8.76 -0.10 -14.15
CA ILE A 328 -8.87 1.23 -14.77
C ILE A 328 -9.58 1.14 -16.13
N PHE A 329 -9.31 0.09 -16.92
CA PHE A 329 -10.01 -0.12 -18.20
C PHE A 329 -11.49 -0.42 -18.03
N LYS A 330 -11.84 -1.19 -17.01
CA LYS A 330 -13.23 -1.60 -16.78
C LYS A 330 -14.08 -0.52 -16.12
N SER A 331 -13.49 0.47 -15.46
CA SER A 331 -14.24 1.55 -14.80
C SER A 331 -14.89 2.55 -15.77
N LYS A 332 -14.71 2.41 -17.10
CA LYS A 332 -15.25 3.31 -18.16
C LYS A 332 -14.79 4.77 -18.08
N ILE A 333 -13.85 5.11 -17.20
CA ILE A 333 -13.29 6.45 -17.05
C ILE A 333 -12.26 6.76 -18.16
N ILE A 334 -11.79 5.74 -18.88
CA ILE A 334 -10.76 5.84 -19.93
C ILE A 334 -11.16 6.74 -21.11
N ASN A 335 -12.45 6.97 -21.37
CA ASN A 335 -12.87 7.82 -22.48
C ASN A 335 -12.28 9.24 -22.38
N HIS A 336 -11.89 9.69 -21.18
CA HIS A 336 -11.23 10.97 -20.94
C HIS A 336 -9.69 10.93 -21.00
N LYS A 337 -9.09 9.76 -21.26
CA LYS A 337 -7.62 9.52 -21.17
C LYS A 337 -6.99 10.20 -19.95
N PRO A 338 -7.50 9.93 -18.73
CA PRO A 338 -7.04 10.62 -17.54
C PRO A 338 -5.56 10.32 -17.30
N LYS A 339 -4.83 11.25 -16.67
CA LYS A 339 -3.47 10.94 -16.27
C LYS A 339 -3.48 9.99 -15.07
N ILE A 340 -2.56 9.03 -15.05
CA ILE A 340 -2.56 7.93 -14.08
C ILE A 340 -1.24 7.96 -13.31
N PHE A 341 -1.33 7.85 -12.00
CA PHE A 341 -0.19 7.81 -11.09
C PHE A 341 -0.15 6.49 -10.34
N LEU A 342 1.02 5.88 -10.22
CA LEU A 342 1.26 4.74 -9.33
C LEU A 342 2.13 5.18 -8.16
N ALA A 343 1.68 4.88 -6.95
CA ALA A 343 2.38 5.21 -5.71
C ALA A 343 2.24 4.09 -4.68
N GLY A 344 2.94 4.25 -3.55
CA GLY A 344 3.02 3.24 -2.48
C GLY A 344 4.26 2.35 -2.61
N GLY A 345 4.56 1.61 -1.53
CA GLY A 345 5.80 0.83 -1.42
C GLY A 345 6.04 -0.14 -2.58
N LEU A 346 4.99 -0.73 -3.18
CA LEU A 346 5.13 -1.68 -4.29
C LEU A 346 5.41 -1.02 -5.64
N ALA A 347 5.33 0.30 -5.75
CA ALA A 347 5.82 1.00 -6.93
C ALA A 347 7.37 0.89 -7.08
N ASN A 348 8.06 0.38 -6.05
CA ASN A 348 9.50 0.04 -6.14
C ASN A 348 9.76 -1.37 -6.67
N ASN A 349 8.74 -2.24 -6.74
CA ASN A 349 8.88 -3.57 -7.32
C ASN A 349 9.10 -3.45 -8.83
N LYS A 350 10.22 -3.95 -9.34
CA LYS A 350 10.67 -3.77 -10.73
C LYS A 350 9.69 -4.34 -11.75
N ILE A 351 9.07 -5.50 -11.47
CA ILE A 351 8.13 -6.12 -12.40
C ILE A 351 6.84 -5.28 -12.49
N ILE A 352 6.30 -4.87 -11.34
CA ILE A 352 5.11 -4.00 -11.29
C ILE A 352 5.42 -2.64 -11.93
N ALA A 353 6.55 -2.02 -11.58
CA ALA A 353 6.96 -0.72 -12.09
C ALA A 353 7.18 -0.75 -13.60
N ALA A 354 7.95 -1.71 -14.11
CA ALA A 354 8.23 -1.83 -15.55
C ALA A 354 6.95 -2.03 -16.37
N TYR A 355 6.02 -2.86 -15.87
CA TYR A 355 4.73 -3.02 -16.53
C TYR A 355 3.96 -1.69 -16.55
N MET A 356 3.88 -0.98 -15.42
CA MET A 356 3.10 0.26 -15.31
C MET A 356 3.71 1.39 -16.15
N GLU A 357 5.03 1.53 -16.17
CA GLU A 357 5.76 2.47 -17.02
C GLU A 357 5.49 2.18 -18.52
N SER A 358 5.45 0.91 -18.92
CA SER A 358 5.10 0.51 -20.31
C SER A 358 3.68 0.93 -20.73
N GLN A 359 2.82 1.26 -19.77
CA GLN A 359 1.46 1.73 -20.00
C GLN A 359 1.30 3.26 -19.83
N ASP A 360 2.40 4.02 -19.84
CA ASP A 360 2.43 5.49 -19.64
C ASP A 360 1.82 5.94 -18.29
N ILE A 361 1.94 5.10 -17.27
CA ILE A 361 1.61 5.44 -15.88
C ILE A 361 2.81 6.13 -15.25
N TYR A 362 2.55 7.25 -14.55
CA TYR A 362 3.61 8.00 -13.89
C TYR A 362 3.98 7.39 -12.54
N LEU A 363 5.28 7.20 -12.31
CA LEU A 363 5.88 6.86 -11.02
C LEU A 363 6.83 7.97 -10.61
N ASN A 364 6.98 8.19 -9.29
CA ASN A 364 7.89 9.21 -8.78
C ASN A 364 9.33 8.98 -9.23
N LYS A 365 10.03 10.08 -9.50
CA LYS A 365 11.44 10.11 -9.94
C LYS A 365 12.37 10.77 -8.94
N LYS A 366 11.97 11.90 -8.33
CA LYS A 366 12.77 12.67 -7.36
C LYS A 366 12.37 12.38 -5.91
N ILE A 367 11.09 12.19 -5.67
CA ILE A 367 10.54 11.85 -4.36
C ILE A 367 10.46 10.33 -4.23
N PRO A 368 10.81 9.74 -3.07
CA PRO A 368 10.65 8.30 -2.85
C PRO A 368 9.21 7.84 -3.10
N ARG A 369 9.04 6.67 -3.72
CA ARG A 369 7.72 6.14 -4.13
C ARG A 369 6.89 5.58 -2.97
N GLY A 370 7.56 5.16 -1.88
CA GLY A 370 6.93 4.60 -0.67
C GLY A 370 6.78 5.62 0.45
N ASP A 371 6.71 5.14 1.69
CA ASP A 371 6.32 5.92 2.88
C ASP A 371 7.15 7.18 3.14
N ALA A 372 8.42 7.18 2.74
CA ALA A 372 9.29 8.34 2.82
C ALA A 372 8.75 9.55 2.01
N GLY A 373 7.93 9.32 0.98
CA GLY A 373 7.28 10.36 0.18
C GLY A 373 5.98 10.93 0.77
N ILE A 374 5.46 10.36 1.88
CA ILE A 374 4.12 10.72 2.40
C ILE A 374 4.04 12.16 2.87
N SER A 375 5.04 12.67 3.60
CA SER A 375 4.99 14.06 4.09
C SER A 375 5.00 15.07 2.94
N PHE A 376 5.68 14.77 1.84
CA PHE A 376 5.63 15.58 0.64
C PHE A 376 4.24 15.56 0.02
N GLY A 377 3.66 14.37 -0.13
CA GLY A 377 2.29 14.19 -0.63
C GLY A 377 1.21 14.86 0.22
N GLN A 378 1.35 14.86 1.55
CA GLN A 378 0.47 15.59 2.47
C GLN A 378 0.44 17.09 2.14
N ILE A 379 1.61 17.71 1.92
CA ILE A 379 1.68 19.13 1.51
C ILE A 379 0.99 19.35 0.17
N VAL A 380 1.31 18.52 -0.83
CA VAL A 380 0.74 18.66 -2.18
C VAL A 380 -0.79 18.53 -2.12
N TRP A 381 -1.31 17.57 -1.34
CA TRP A 381 -2.74 17.41 -1.10
C TRP A 381 -3.36 18.68 -0.50
N CYS A 382 -2.75 19.23 0.56
CA CYS A 382 -3.26 20.44 1.22
C CYS A 382 -3.19 21.68 0.31
N LEU A 383 -2.17 21.79 -0.54
CA LEU A 383 -2.05 22.90 -1.49
C LEU A 383 -3.02 22.78 -2.68
N SER A 384 -3.47 21.57 -2.99
CA SER A 384 -4.33 21.27 -4.14
C SER A 384 -5.83 21.26 -3.82
N ASN A 385 -6.20 21.23 -2.53
CA ASN A 385 -7.56 21.35 -2.04
C ASN A 385 -7.69 22.69 -1.29
N LYS A 386 -8.36 23.68 -1.88
CA LYS A 386 -8.47 25.04 -1.33
C LYS A 386 -9.90 25.48 -1.10
#